data_AF-A0A7X5DBT9-F1
#
_entry.id   AF-A0A7X5DBT9-F1
#
_cell.length_a   1.000
_cell.length_b   1.000
_cell.length_c   1.000
_cell.angle_alpha   90.00
_cell.angle_beta   90.00
_cell.angle_gamma   90.00
#
_symmetry.space_group_name_H-M   'P 1'
#
loop_
_entity.id
_entity.type
_entity.pdbx_description
1 polymer ?
#
loop_
_entity_poly.entity_id
_entity_poly.type
_entity_poly.pdbx_seq_one_letter_code
_entity_poly.pdbx_strand_id
1 'polypeptide(L)'
;MAIETNMELTEGQQDIIRKSLTEGQMKIEQAEEAYEKAVKPYHYFPVELVKEGFAFWNRGGFSEKEMKGEAAVAAGWDLRPLKVIRTMKERNGRHTQCLVYQGCLLAGAEILPGGNEFLSLYQIVGFVCRESGCEAKCQRLMMSTPKTTESKIAEPDSRPYGKLLEIAARMAGTSDNVSLEYGVW
;
A
#
# COMPACT_ATOMS: atom_id res chain seq x y z
N MET A 1 42.14 5.68 -47.29
CA MET A 1 41.29 4.70 -47.99
C MET A 1 40.11 4.40 -47.08
N ALA A 2 38.92 4.82 -47.50
CA ALA A 2 37.68 4.57 -46.82
C ALA A 2 37.36 3.07 -46.89
N ILE A 3 37.06 2.46 -45.75
CA ILE A 3 36.39 1.16 -45.70
C ILE A 3 34.95 1.47 -45.31
N GLU A 4 34.19 2.02 -46.25
CA GLU A 4 32.72 1.90 -46.20
C GLU A 4 32.41 0.46 -46.62
N THR A 5 32.32 -0.44 -45.63
CA THR A 5 31.78 -1.78 -45.87
C THR A 5 30.27 -1.64 -45.84
N ASN A 6 29.68 -1.34 -47.00
CA ASN A 6 28.27 -1.60 -47.24
C ASN A 6 28.09 -3.13 -47.24
N MET A 7 27.87 -3.69 -46.05
CA MET A 7 27.42 -5.07 -45.90
C MET A 7 26.00 -5.15 -46.48
N GLU A 8 25.90 -5.53 -47.76
CA GLU A 8 24.63 -5.91 -48.37
C GLU A 8 24.16 -7.22 -47.72
N LEU A 9 23.28 -7.08 -46.73
CA LEU A 9 22.57 -8.21 -46.15
C LEU A 9 21.70 -8.84 -47.23
N THR A 10 21.93 -10.12 -47.52
CA THR A 10 21.03 -10.90 -48.39
C THR A 10 19.61 -10.90 -47.81
N GLU A 11 18.59 -10.98 -48.67
CA GLU A 11 17.17 -10.92 -48.22
C GLU A 11 16.88 -11.91 -47.08
N GLY A 12 17.44 -13.13 -47.15
CA GLY A 12 17.30 -14.12 -46.09
C GLY A 12 17.95 -13.72 -44.75
N GLN A 13 19.05 -12.97 -44.76
CA GLN A 13 19.68 -12.46 -43.54
C GLN A 13 18.89 -11.28 -42.96
N GLN A 14 18.31 -10.43 -43.80
CA GLN A 14 17.43 -9.35 -43.35
C GLN A 14 16.18 -9.90 -42.66
N ASP A 15 15.59 -10.96 -43.21
CA ASP A 15 14.40 -11.59 -42.63
C ASP A 15 14.69 -12.29 -41.29
N ILE A 16 15.85 -12.96 -41.17
CA ILE A 16 16.28 -13.56 -39.90
C ILE A 16 16.49 -12.50 -38.83
N ILE A 17 17.16 -11.39 -39.18
CA ILE A 17 17.42 -10.28 -38.24
C ILE A 17 16.10 -9.63 -37.83
N ARG A 18 15.20 -9.33 -38.78
CA ARG A 18 13.87 -8.78 -38.48
C ARG A 18 13.10 -9.69 -37.56
N LYS A 19 13.00 -10.99 -37.88
CA LYS A 19 12.28 -11.96 -37.04
C LYS A 19 12.85 -12.04 -35.63
N SER A 20 14.18 -12.07 -35.50
CA SER A 20 14.85 -12.12 -34.20
C SER A 20 14.64 -10.84 -33.38
N LEU A 21 14.62 -9.68 -34.03
CA LEU A 21 14.32 -8.40 -33.38
C LEU A 21 12.87 -8.34 -32.92
N THR A 22 11.91 -8.77 -33.75
CA THR A 22 10.49 -8.80 -33.39
C THR A 22 10.22 -9.78 -32.24
N GLU A 23 10.83 -10.97 -32.26
CA GLU A 23 10.74 -11.94 -31.16
C GLU A 23 11.39 -11.40 -29.88
N GLY A 24 12.52 -10.68 -30.00
CA GLY A 24 13.17 -10.00 -28.88
C GLY A 24 12.28 -8.91 -28.27
N GLN A 25 11.67 -8.07 -29.11
CA GLN A 25 10.74 -7.02 -28.70
C GLN A 25 9.50 -7.60 -28.01
N MET A 26 8.90 -8.66 -28.57
CA MET A 26 7.77 -9.33 -27.93
C MET A 26 8.12 -9.91 -26.55
N LYS A 27 9.32 -10.48 -26.39
CA LYS A 27 9.76 -10.99 -25.07
C LYS A 27 9.99 -9.87 -24.07
N ILE A 28 10.49 -8.71 -24.53
CA ILE A 28 10.64 -7.52 -23.68
C ILE A 28 9.28 -6.98 -23.28
N GLU A 29 8.35 -6.80 -24.22
CA GLU A 29 6.97 -6.38 -23.92
C GLU A 29 6.29 -7.35 -22.95
N GLN A 30 6.43 -8.66 -23.13
CA GLN A 30 5.87 -9.64 -22.20
C GLN A 30 6.51 -9.56 -20.81
N ALA A 31 7.82 -9.32 -20.74
CA ALA A 31 8.51 -9.14 -19.47
C ALA A 31 8.14 -7.81 -18.79
N GLU A 32 7.95 -6.74 -19.55
CA GLU A 32 7.50 -5.43 -19.08
C GLU A 32 6.04 -5.49 -18.63
N GLU A 33 5.17 -6.18 -19.36
CA GLU A 33 3.76 -6.37 -18.99
C GLU A 33 3.64 -7.30 -17.77
N ALA A 34 4.48 -8.34 -17.67
CA ALA A 34 4.61 -9.17 -16.47
C ALA A 34 5.18 -8.38 -15.29
N TYR A 35 6.14 -7.47 -15.53
CA TYR A 35 6.70 -6.58 -14.53
C TYR A 35 5.66 -5.55 -14.08
N GLU A 36 4.90 -4.90 -14.97
CA GLU A 36 3.80 -4.01 -14.64
C GLU A 36 2.68 -4.72 -13.86
N LYS A 37 2.32 -5.95 -14.27
CA LYS A 37 1.39 -6.81 -13.52
C LYS A 37 1.95 -7.19 -12.15
N ALA A 38 3.27 -7.38 -12.02
CA ALA A 38 3.97 -7.66 -10.76
C ALA A 38 4.30 -6.42 -9.92
N VAL A 39 4.25 -5.21 -10.50
CA VAL A 39 4.44 -3.91 -9.84
C VAL A 39 3.14 -3.38 -9.25
N LYS A 40 1.98 -3.78 -9.79
CA LYS A 40 0.63 -3.44 -9.28
C LYS A 40 0.07 -4.21 -8.05
N PRO A 41 0.69 -5.23 -7.41
CA PRO A 41 0.08 -5.91 -6.26
C PRO A 41 0.46 -5.31 -4.90
N TYR A 42 1.36 -4.32 -4.86
CA TYR A 42 1.85 -3.74 -3.61
C TYR A 42 1.51 -2.25 -3.47
N HIS A 43 1.02 -1.89 -2.29
CA HIS A 43 0.85 -0.52 -1.85
C HIS A 43 1.98 -0.16 -0.88
N TYR A 44 2.50 1.05 -0.98
CA TYR A 44 3.62 1.50 -0.15
C TYR A 44 3.13 2.52 0.86
N PHE A 45 3.42 2.28 2.13
CA PHE A 45 3.08 3.19 3.22
C PHE A 45 4.36 3.78 3.82
N PRO A 46 4.44 5.10 4.05
CA PRO A 46 5.62 5.70 4.66
C PRO A 46 5.82 5.17 6.08
N VAL A 47 7.07 4.82 6.40
CA VAL A 47 7.49 4.41 7.75
C VAL A 47 8.79 5.12 8.13
N GLU A 48 9.00 5.31 9.43
CA GLU A 48 10.25 5.85 9.97
C GLU A 48 11.15 4.69 10.41
N LEU A 49 12.43 4.73 10.03
CA LEU A 49 13.42 3.83 10.62
C LEU A 49 13.91 4.42 11.94
N VAL A 50 13.53 3.80 13.06
CA VAL A 50 13.96 4.14 14.41
C VAL A 50 14.95 3.09 14.94
N LYS A 51 15.55 3.34 16.11
CA LYS A 51 16.57 2.43 16.70
C LYS A 51 16.04 1.00 16.87
N GLU A 52 14.77 0.86 17.21
CA GLU A 52 14.11 -0.41 17.50
C GLU A 52 13.50 -1.10 16.25
N GLY A 53 13.54 -0.47 15.07
CA GLY A 53 12.99 -1.03 13.82
C GLY A 53 12.20 -0.01 13.00
N PHE A 54 11.22 -0.49 12.23
CA PHE A 54 10.34 0.38 11.45
C PHE A 54 9.15 0.83 12.29
N ALA A 55 8.75 2.09 12.13
CA ALA A 55 7.68 2.69 12.88
C ALA A 55 6.64 3.33 11.95
N PHE A 56 5.37 3.03 12.20
CA PHE A 56 4.23 3.52 11.43
C PHE A 56 3.36 4.43 12.29
N TRP A 57 2.83 5.50 11.71
CA TRP A 57 1.90 6.40 12.38
C TRP A 57 0.46 5.93 12.20
N ASN A 58 -0.14 5.45 13.29
CA ASN A 58 -1.59 5.36 13.36
C ASN A 58 -2.13 6.77 13.42
N ARG A 59 -2.74 7.21 12.32
CA ARG A 59 -3.18 8.59 12.11
C ARG A 59 -4.51 8.61 11.39
N GLY A 60 -5.24 9.70 11.58
CA GLY A 60 -6.46 9.95 10.83
C GLY A 60 -7.27 11.09 11.41
N GLY A 61 -8.33 11.45 10.70
CA GLY A 61 -9.30 12.46 11.12
C GLY A 61 -10.22 12.88 9.98
N PHE A 62 -11.31 13.53 10.37
CA PHE A 62 -12.27 14.12 9.46
C PHE A 62 -12.10 15.63 9.36
N SER A 63 -12.14 16.16 8.14
CA SER A 63 -12.20 17.59 7.84
C SER A 63 -13.64 18.00 7.55
N GLU A 64 -14.28 18.69 8.49
CA GLU A 64 -15.64 19.22 8.31
C GLU A 64 -15.73 20.25 7.18
N LYS A 65 -14.65 21.02 6.96
CA LYS A 65 -14.60 22.02 5.89
C LYS A 65 -14.67 21.36 4.51
N GLU A 66 -14.00 20.23 4.36
CA GLU A 66 -13.87 19.53 3.07
C GLU A 66 -14.83 18.34 2.97
N MET A 67 -15.58 18.05 4.03
CA MET A 67 -16.47 16.90 4.15
C MET A 67 -15.79 15.58 3.75
N LYS A 68 -14.52 15.43 4.15
CA LYS A 68 -13.67 14.29 3.81
C LYS A 68 -12.88 13.83 5.02
N GLY A 69 -12.55 12.54 5.08
CA GLY A 69 -11.74 11.98 6.14
C GLY A 69 -10.83 10.88 5.66
N GLU A 70 -9.70 10.72 6.34
CA GLU A 70 -8.75 9.64 6.05
C GLU A 70 -8.22 9.07 7.37
N ALA A 71 -7.93 7.77 7.38
CA ALA A 71 -7.27 7.13 8.49
C ALA A 71 -6.44 5.93 8.03
N ALA A 72 -5.35 5.67 8.73
CA ALA A 72 -4.55 4.47 8.59
C ALA A 72 -4.10 3.96 9.96
N VAL A 73 -4.31 2.67 10.21
CA VAL A 73 -4.10 2.04 11.51
C VAL A 73 -3.39 0.70 11.35
N ALA A 74 -2.35 0.49 12.14
CA ALA A 74 -1.57 -0.74 12.18
C ALA A 74 -1.94 -1.63 13.37
N ALA A 75 -1.93 -2.93 13.16
CA ALA A 75 -2.03 -3.97 14.19
C ALA A 75 -1.04 -5.12 13.93
N GLY A 76 -0.81 -5.94 14.96
CA GLY A 76 -0.12 -7.22 14.80
C GLY A 76 -0.86 -8.14 13.83
N TRP A 77 -0.18 -9.18 13.35
CA TRP A 77 -0.81 -10.23 12.53
C TRP A 77 -1.94 -10.95 13.29
N ASP A 78 -1.85 -10.94 14.62
CA ASP A 78 -2.82 -11.47 15.59
C ASP A 78 -3.86 -10.43 16.02
N LEU A 79 -3.91 -9.29 15.34
CA LEU A 79 -4.79 -8.14 15.60
C LEU A 79 -4.59 -7.48 16.97
N ARG A 80 -3.49 -7.80 17.67
CA ARG A 80 -3.18 -7.12 18.92
C ARG A 80 -2.56 -5.74 18.65
N PRO A 81 -2.77 -4.78 19.58
CA PRO A 81 -2.10 -3.49 19.50
C PRO A 81 -0.59 -3.64 19.47
N LEU A 82 0.03 -2.84 18.61
CA LEU A 82 1.49 -2.78 18.48
C LEU A 82 2.09 -1.93 19.60
N LYS A 83 3.39 -2.11 19.85
CA LYS A 83 4.12 -1.30 20.83
C LYS A 83 4.18 0.16 20.36
N VAL A 84 3.50 1.04 21.11
CA VAL A 84 3.57 2.49 20.91
C VAL A 84 4.91 3.01 21.40
N ILE A 85 5.59 3.79 20.57
CA ILE A 85 6.89 4.41 20.88
C ILE A 85 6.84 5.93 20.95
N ARG A 86 5.89 6.56 20.25
CA ARG A 86 5.65 8.01 20.30
C ARG A 86 4.16 8.30 20.22
N THR A 87 3.77 9.44 20.77
CA THR A 87 2.43 10.01 20.64
C THR A 87 2.58 11.46 20.18
N MET A 88 1.76 11.88 19.23
CA MET A 88 1.63 13.27 18.84
C MET A 88 0.18 13.70 19.02
N LYS A 89 -0.07 14.90 19.54
CA LYS A 89 -1.42 15.47 19.62
C LYS A 89 -1.51 16.57 18.57
N GLU A 90 -2.37 16.36 17.58
CA GLU A 90 -2.69 17.32 16.53
C GLU A 90 -4.13 17.83 16.68
N ARG A 91 -4.48 18.86 15.90
CA ARG A 91 -5.83 19.46 15.91
C ARG A 91 -6.93 18.47 15.48
N ASN A 92 -6.58 17.46 14.69
CA ASN A 92 -7.50 16.42 14.21
C ASN A 92 -7.46 15.16 15.09
N GLY A 93 -6.66 15.13 16.17
CA GLY A 93 -6.66 14.05 17.14
C GLY A 93 -5.30 13.70 17.74
N ARG A 94 -5.30 12.65 18.55
CA ARG A 94 -4.07 12.01 19.00
C ARG A 94 -3.62 11.05 17.91
N HIS A 95 -2.34 11.03 17.52
CA HIS A 95 -1.75 10.04 16.62
C HIS A 95 -0.68 9.26 17.39
N THR A 96 -0.54 7.97 17.10
CA THR A 96 0.43 7.10 17.80
C THR A 96 1.36 6.45 16.81
N GLN A 97 2.66 6.58 17.07
CA GLN A 97 3.67 5.87 16.32
C GLN A 97 3.92 4.52 16.96
N CYS A 98 3.78 3.45 16.18
CA CYS A 98 3.93 2.07 16.65
C CYS A 98 5.02 1.35 15.88
N LEU A 99 5.74 0.44 16.53
CA LEU A 99 6.67 -0.44 15.84
C LEU A 99 5.91 -1.45 14.98
N VAL A 100 6.30 -1.54 13.71
CA VAL A 100 5.75 -2.47 12.72
C VAL A 100 6.81 -3.44 12.25
N TYR A 101 6.37 -4.62 11.84
CA TYR A 101 7.21 -5.70 11.33
C TYR A 101 6.50 -6.39 10.16
N GLN A 102 7.24 -7.22 9.41
CA GLN A 102 6.68 -8.00 8.32
C GLN A 102 5.61 -8.96 8.87
N GLY A 103 4.40 -8.90 8.32
CA GLY A 103 3.22 -9.64 8.78
C GLY A 103 2.18 -8.77 9.50
N CYS A 104 2.56 -7.57 9.97
CA CYS A 104 1.61 -6.60 10.50
C CYS A 104 0.50 -6.26 9.47
N LEU A 105 -0.67 -5.91 10.00
CA LEU A 105 -1.83 -5.52 9.22
C LEU A 105 -1.98 -4.01 9.26
N LEU A 106 -2.35 -3.40 8.13
CA LEU A 106 -2.68 -1.99 8.00
C LEU A 106 -4.11 -1.86 7.47
N ALA A 107 -5.00 -1.25 8.24
CA ALA A 107 -6.30 -0.83 7.76
C ALA A 107 -6.27 0.63 7.34
N GLY A 108 -6.80 0.92 6.15
CA GLY A 108 -7.03 2.26 5.64
C GLY A 108 -8.52 2.53 5.49
N ALA A 109 -8.95 3.73 5.86
CA ALA A 109 -10.30 4.22 5.62
C ALA A 109 -10.25 5.60 4.96
N GLU A 110 -11.13 5.83 4.00
CA GLU A 110 -11.32 7.11 3.34
C GLU A 110 -12.82 7.40 3.24
N ILE A 111 -13.21 8.61 3.63
CA ILE A 111 -14.57 9.13 3.51
C ILE A 111 -14.52 10.30 2.53
N LEU A 112 -15.22 10.17 1.41
CA LEU A 112 -15.30 11.20 0.38
C LEU A 112 -16.48 12.17 0.62
N PRO A 113 -16.44 13.36 0.01
CA PRO A 113 -17.60 14.26 -0.04
C PRO A 113 -18.85 13.52 -0.53
N GLY A 114 -19.90 13.53 0.28
CA GLY A 114 -21.12 12.73 0.05
C GLY A 114 -21.26 11.50 0.95
N GLY A 115 -20.30 11.24 1.85
CA GLY A 115 -20.38 10.19 2.87
C GLY A 115 -20.03 8.79 2.36
N ASN A 116 -19.46 8.70 1.17
CA ASN A 116 -19.00 7.42 0.61
C ASN A 116 -17.76 6.95 1.35
N GLU A 117 -17.85 5.78 1.98
CA GLU A 117 -16.77 5.16 2.74
C GLU A 117 -16.05 4.09 1.93
N PHE A 118 -14.72 4.15 1.96
CA PHE A 118 -13.82 3.20 1.33
C PHE A 118 -12.93 2.61 2.40
N LEU A 119 -12.89 1.28 2.47
CA LEU A 119 -12.09 0.54 3.42
C LEU A 119 -11.09 -0.33 2.67
N SER A 120 -9.91 -0.46 3.25
CA SER A 120 -8.86 -1.29 2.70
C SER A 120 -8.06 -1.95 3.80
N LEU A 121 -7.64 -3.19 3.56
CA LEU A 121 -6.79 -3.94 4.46
C LEU A 121 -5.57 -4.43 3.70
N TYR A 122 -4.41 -4.19 4.28
CA TYR A 122 -3.13 -4.60 3.74
C TYR A 122 -2.34 -5.40 4.77
N GLN A 123 -1.43 -6.25 4.28
CA GLN A 123 -0.41 -6.91 5.09
C GLN A 123 0.97 -6.40 4.67
N ILE A 124 1.80 -6.02 5.63
CA ILE A 124 3.20 -5.66 5.37
C ILE A 124 3.96 -6.92 4.96
N VAL A 125 4.47 -6.96 3.74
CA VAL A 125 5.27 -8.08 3.22
C VAL A 125 6.77 -7.78 3.19
N GLY A 126 7.16 -6.54 3.46
CA GLY A 126 8.56 -6.13 3.57
C GLY A 126 8.71 -4.62 3.71
N PHE A 127 9.95 -4.16 3.73
CA PHE A 127 10.30 -2.74 3.82
C PHE A 127 11.32 -2.38 2.74
N VAL A 128 11.23 -1.17 2.23
CA VAL A 128 12.14 -0.61 1.23
C VAL A 128 12.65 0.72 1.76
N CYS A 129 13.97 0.88 1.86
CA CYS A 129 14.59 2.16 2.21
C CYS A 129 15.37 2.71 1.03
N ARG A 130 15.17 4.00 0.76
CA ARG A 130 15.86 4.79 -0.26
C ARG A 130 16.41 6.05 0.41
N GLU A 131 17.17 6.84 -0.33
CA GLU A 131 17.69 8.13 0.16
C GLU A 131 16.58 9.07 0.65
N SER A 132 15.38 8.98 0.05
CA SER A 132 14.21 9.79 0.39
C SER A 132 13.42 9.32 1.64
N GLY A 133 13.79 8.18 2.23
CA GLY A 133 13.09 7.60 3.37
C GLY A 133 12.77 6.11 3.21
N CYS A 134 11.99 5.58 4.15
CA CYS A 134 11.60 4.17 4.16
C CYS A 134 10.09 3.99 3.99
N GLU A 135 9.72 2.89 3.35
CA GLU A 135 8.33 2.54 3.05
C GLU A 135 8.06 1.07 3.39
N ALA A 136 6.91 0.80 3.99
CA ALA A 136 6.38 -0.55 4.13
C ALA A 136 5.75 -0.99 2.81
N LYS A 137 6.28 -2.06 2.22
CA LYS A 137 5.72 -2.73 1.06
C LYS A 137 4.57 -3.63 1.52
N CYS A 138 3.36 -3.33 1.09
CA CYS A 138 2.16 -3.97 1.62
C CYS A 138 1.32 -4.64 0.53
N GLN A 139 0.88 -5.88 0.75
CA GLN A 139 -0.04 -6.58 -0.12
C GLN A 139 -1.49 -6.31 0.28
N ARG A 140 -2.33 -5.92 -0.67
CA ARG A 140 -3.77 -5.72 -0.40
C ARG A 140 -4.47 -7.05 -0.20
N LEU A 141 -5.11 -7.21 0.96
CA LEU A 141 -5.92 -8.37 1.34
C LEU A 141 -7.41 -8.13 1.06
N MET A 142 -7.90 -6.92 1.32
CA MET A 142 -9.30 -6.57 1.12
C MET A 142 -9.45 -5.11 0.68
N MET A 143 -10.49 -4.85 -0.10
CA MET A 143 -10.98 -3.52 -0.42
C MET A 143 -12.50 -3.53 -0.41
N SER A 144 -13.12 -2.63 0.34
CA SER A 144 -14.56 -2.40 0.32
C SER A 144 -14.84 -0.98 -0.15
N THR A 145 -15.77 -0.86 -1.08
CA THR A 145 -16.29 0.39 -1.60
C THR A 145 -17.80 0.42 -1.35
N PRO A 146 -18.50 1.55 -1.56
CA PRO A 146 -19.95 1.59 -1.41
C PRO A 146 -20.73 0.63 -2.32
N LYS A 147 -20.10 0.13 -3.40
CA LYS A 147 -20.76 -0.71 -4.40
C LYS A 147 -20.33 -2.17 -4.36
N THR A 148 -19.09 -2.43 -3.98
CA THR A 148 -18.46 -3.75 -4.10
C THR A 148 -17.45 -3.99 -3.00
N THR A 149 -17.28 -5.25 -2.63
CA THR A 149 -16.19 -5.71 -1.77
C THR A 149 -15.37 -6.75 -2.52
N GLU A 150 -14.06 -6.54 -2.58
CA GLU A 150 -13.07 -7.50 -3.06
C GLU A 150 -12.25 -8.01 -1.87
N SER A 151 -12.20 -9.32 -1.67
CA SER A 151 -11.43 -9.93 -0.59
C SER A 151 -10.60 -11.10 -1.13
N LYS A 152 -9.33 -11.13 -0.74
CA LYS A 152 -8.42 -12.29 -0.89
C LYS A 152 -8.36 -13.15 0.37
N ILE A 153 -9.14 -12.79 1.39
CA ILE A 153 -9.24 -13.49 2.67
C ILE A 153 -10.35 -14.53 2.56
N ALA A 154 -10.05 -15.77 2.94
CA ALA A 154 -11.04 -16.84 2.99
C ALA A 154 -12.18 -16.51 3.98
N GLU A 155 -13.42 -16.88 3.65
CA GLU A 155 -14.62 -16.50 4.43
C GLU A 155 -14.69 -16.94 5.92
N PRO A 156 -13.95 -17.96 6.43
CA PRO A 156 -13.84 -18.15 7.87
C PRO A 156 -12.86 -17.15 8.54
N ASP A 157 -11.84 -16.68 7.83
CA ASP A 157 -10.76 -15.84 8.36
C ASP A 157 -11.08 -14.34 8.32
N SER A 158 -12.16 -13.92 7.64
CA SER A 158 -12.47 -12.50 7.42
C SER A 158 -13.03 -11.76 8.65
N ARG A 159 -13.76 -12.48 9.52
CA ARG A 159 -14.41 -11.93 10.73
C ARG A 159 -13.47 -11.18 11.68
N PRO A 160 -12.28 -11.68 12.03
CA PRO A 160 -11.41 -11.01 13.00
C PRO A 160 -10.92 -9.63 12.52
N TYR A 161 -10.80 -9.39 11.20
CA TYR A 161 -10.32 -8.10 10.67
C TYR A 161 -11.34 -6.96 10.77
N GLY A 162 -12.62 -7.27 10.99
CA GLY A 162 -13.71 -6.29 11.01
C GLY A 162 -13.48 -5.18 12.04
N LYS A 163 -12.93 -5.53 13.21
CA LYS A 163 -12.66 -4.55 14.28
C LYS A 163 -11.56 -3.55 13.91
N LEU A 164 -10.51 -4.01 13.24
CA LEU A 164 -9.42 -3.13 12.79
C LEU A 164 -9.93 -2.16 11.71
N LEU A 165 -10.77 -2.64 10.79
CA LEU A 165 -11.42 -1.81 9.77
C LEU A 165 -12.40 -0.79 10.39
N GLU A 166 -13.20 -1.20 11.37
CA GLU A 166 -14.12 -0.32 12.10
C GLU A 166 -13.38 0.83 12.82
N ILE A 167 -12.22 0.53 13.42
CA ILE A 167 -11.38 1.57 14.04
C ILE A 167 -10.91 2.59 13.00
N ALA A 168 -10.44 2.13 11.84
CA ALA A 168 -10.03 3.01 10.76
C ALA A 168 -11.21 3.86 10.25
N ALA A 169 -12.36 3.24 9.99
CA ALA A 169 -13.60 3.92 9.59
C ALA A 169 -13.98 5.04 10.57
N ARG A 170 -14.04 4.71 11.85
CA ARG A 170 -14.39 5.63 12.92
C ARG A 170 -13.40 6.80 13.01
N MET A 171 -12.10 6.53 12.90
CA MET A 171 -11.08 7.57 12.87
C MET A 171 -11.22 8.50 11.67
N ALA A 172 -11.54 7.95 10.49
CA ALA A 172 -11.76 8.75 9.30
C ALA A 172 -13.03 9.61 9.43
N GLY A 173 -14.07 9.14 10.12
CA GLY A 173 -15.37 9.83 10.26
C GLY A 173 -15.50 10.79 11.43
N THR A 174 -14.50 10.89 12.32
CA THR A 174 -14.60 11.71 13.53
C THR A 174 -13.78 13.00 13.38
N SER A 175 -14.44 14.14 13.56
CA SER A 175 -13.76 15.43 13.78
C SER A 175 -13.23 15.46 15.22
N ASP A 176 -11.93 15.73 15.37
CA ASP A 176 -11.23 15.78 16.67
C ASP A 176 -11.07 14.40 17.39
N ASN A 177 -10.19 13.53 16.85
CA ASN A 177 -9.87 12.19 17.39
C ASN A 177 -9.10 12.21 18.74
N VAL A 178 -9.22 13.25 19.56
CA VAL A 178 -8.50 13.40 20.85
C VAL A 178 -8.88 12.30 21.86
N SER A 179 -10.05 11.68 21.70
CA SER A 179 -10.65 10.72 22.66
C SER A 179 -10.50 9.24 22.30
N LEU A 180 -9.87 8.90 21.17
CA LEU A 180 -9.63 7.49 20.82
C LEU A 180 -8.31 7.01 21.40
N GLU A 181 -8.37 6.37 22.57
CA GLU A 181 -7.26 5.55 23.04
C GLU A 181 -7.10 4.35 22.10
N TYR A 182 -6.12 4.41 21.18
CA TYR A 182 -5.78 3.30 20.25
C TYR A 182 -5.30 2.00 20.94
N GLY A 183 -5.43 1.93 22.27
CA GLY A 183 -4.94 0.85 23.13
C GLY A 183 -6.04 0.04 23.83
N VAL A 184 -7.33 0.41 23.70
CA VAL A 184 -8.42 -0.38 24.31
C VAL A 184 -9.10 -1.19 23.22
N TRP A 185 -8.56 -2.39 23.00
CA TRP A 185 -9.20 -3.46 22.22
C TRP A 185 -10.09 -4.26 23.15
#